data_AF-A0A4Q1ZTE8-F1
#
_entry.id   AF-A0A4Q1ZTE8-F1
#
_cell.length_a   1.000
_cell.length_b   1.000
_cell.length_c   1.000
_cell.angle_alpha   90.00
_cell.angle_beta   90.00
_cell.angle_gamma   90.00
#
_symmetry.space_group_name_H-M   'P 1'
#
loop_
_entity.id
_entity.type
_entity.pdbx_description
1 polymer ?
#
loop_
_entity_poly.entity_id
_entity_poly.type
_entity_poly.pdbx_seq_one_letter_code
_entity_poly.pdbx_strand_id
1 'polypeptide(L)' 'MTYNHLTISELSFIQNFWNQGVKAYIVAKTLKRSAETIYRVYRFLDAGNSISEYYENYRANKSKSGR' A
#
# COMPACT_ATOMS: atom_id res chain seq x y z
N MET A 1 18.21 -4.33 -2.93
CA MET A 1 16.80 -4.01 -3.25
C MET A 1 16.45 -2.67 -2.62
N THR A 2 16.37 -1.60 -3.41
CA THR A 2 15.80 -0.34 -2.93
C THR A 2 14.29 -0.53 -2.84
N TYR A 3 13.75 -0.59 -1.62
CA TYR A 3 12.30 -0.61 -1.41
C TYR A 3 11.75 0.74 -1.87
N ASN A 4 11.23 0.83 -3.10
CA ASN A 4 10.52 2.02 -3.53
C ASN A 4 9.26 2.15 -2.66
N HIS A 5 9.24 3.14 -1.79
CA HIS A 5 8.10 3.41 -0.92
C HIS A 5 6.87 3.73 -1.75
N LEU A 6 5.71 3.24 -1.32
CA LEU A 6 4.44 3.75 -1.82
C LEU A 6 4.26 5.15 -1.24
N THR A 7 4.10 6.13 -2.11
CA THR A 7 3.76 7.49 -1.70
C THR A 7 2.34 7.55 -1.17
N ILE A 8 2.01 8.57 -0.38
CA ILE A 8 0.64 8.80 0.10
C ILE A 8 -0.36 8.89 -1.07
N SER A 9 0.05 9.48 -2.19
CA SER A 9 -0.75 9.59 -3.41
C SER A 9 -1.02 8.22 -4.05
N GLU A 10 0.00 7.36 -4.15
CA GLU A 10 -0.18 5.98 -4.62
C GLU A 10 -1.12 5.20 -3.72
N LEU A 11 -0.98 5.35 -2.40
CA LEU A 11 -1.87 4.70 -1.43
C LEU A 11 -3.33 5.18 -1.60
N SER A 12 -3.60 6.48 -1.66
CA SER A 12 -4.95 6.99 -1.92
C SER A 12 -5.53 6.45 -3.23
N PHE A 13 -4.70 6.30 -4.27
CA PHE A 13 -5.14 5.72 -5.55
C PHE A 13 -5.51 4.23 -5.40
N ILE A 14 -4.71 3.46 -4.66
CA ILE A 14 -4.99 2.07 -4.32
C ILE A 14 -6.30 1.95 -3.52
N GLN A 15 -6.52 2.84 -2.54
CA GLN A 15 -7.75 2.87 -1.75
C GLN A 15 -8.98 3.12 -2.63
N ASN A 16 -8.90 4.07 -3.55
CA ASN A 16 -10.00 4.36 -4.47
C ASN A 16 -10.35 3.15 -5.33
N PHE A 17 -9.35 2.48 -5.91
CA PHE A 17 -9.56 1.26 -6.69
C PHE A 17 -10.10 0.09 -5.87
N TRP A 18 -9.67 -0.03 -4.62
CA TRP A 18 -10.21 -1.04 -3.70
C TRP A 18 -11.70 -0.81 -3.42
N ASN A 19 -12.11 0.45 -3.17
CA ASN A 19 -13.52 0.82 -3.02
C ASN A 19 -14.34 0.56 -4.29
N GLN A 20 -13.72 0.67 -5.46
CA GLN A 20 -14.34 0.35 -6.75
C GLN A 20 -14.38 -1.18 -7.04
N GLY A 21 -13.83 -2.02 -6.18
CA GLY A 21 -13.77 -3.48 -6.37
C GLY A 21 -12.78 -3.92 -7.45
N VAL A 22 -11.85 -3.06 -7.86
CA VAL A 22 -10.84 -3.39 -8.87
C VAL A 22 -9.83 -4.38 -8.29
N LYS A 23 -9.45 -5.39 -9.07
CA LYS A 23 -8.50 -6.43 -8.63
C LYS A 23 -7.08 -5.86 -8.46
N ALA A 24 -6.40 -6.23 -7.38
CA ALA A 24 -5.07 -5.75 -7.01
C ALA A 24 -4.02 -5.88 -8.13
N TYR A 25 -4.05 -6.95 -8.93
CA TYR A 25 -3.09 -7.14 -10.02
C TYR A 25 -3.26 -6.10 -11.15
N ILE A 26 -4.48 -5.58 -11.37
CA ILE A 26 -4.75 -4.53 -12.36
C ILE A 26 -4.12 -3.23 -11.88
N VAL A 27 -4.38 -2.88 -10.62
CA VAL A 27 -3.82 -1.69 -9.96
C VAL A 27 -2.29 -1.74 -9.95
N ALA A 28 -1.69 -2.92 -9.71
CA ALA A 28 -0.25 -3.11 -9.75
C ALA A 28 0.35 -2.81 -11.13
N LYS A 29 -0.30 -3.28 -12.21
CA LYS A 29 0.10 -2.95 -13.59
C LYS A 29 -0.01 -1.46 -13.86
N THR A 30 -1.09 -0.82 -13.43
CA THR A 30 -1.32 0.63 -13.60
C THR A 30 -0.25 1.46 -12.89
N LEU A 31 0.10 1.10 -11.65
CA LEU A 31 1.11 1.80 -10.86
C LEU A 31 2.54 1.38 -11.17
N LYS A 32 2.74 0.42 -12.11
CA LYS A 32 4.04 -0.20 -12.40
C LYS A 32 4.75 -0.71 -11.13
N ARG A 33 3.97 -1.27 -10.20
CA ARG A 33 4.45 -1.84 -8.93
C ARG A 33 4.31 -3.36 -8.92
N SER A 34 5.03 -4.03 -8.01
CA SER A 34 4.83 -5.46 -7.81
C SER A 34 3.42 -5.74 -7.30
N ALA A 35 2.80 -6.79 -7.82
CA ALA A 35 1.47 -7.22 -7.39
C ALA A 35 1.43 -7.48 -5.89
N GLU A 36 2.47 -8.11 -5.34
CA GLU A 36 2.60 -8.39 -3.91
C GLU A 36 2.52 -7.13 -3.03
N THR A 37 3.09 -6.02 -3.49
CA THR A 37 3.02 -4.74 -2.76
C THR A 37 1.58 -4.26 -2.65
N ILE A 38 0.82 -4.33 -3.74
CA ILE A 38 -0.60 -3.93 -3.74
C ILE A 38 -1.44 -4.92 -2.94
N TYR A 39 -1.17 -6.22 -3.05
CA TYR A 39 -1.86 -7.25 -2.25
C TYR A 39 -1.70 -7.04 -0.75
N ARG A 40 -0.51 -6.61 -0.29
CA ARG A 40 -0.30 -6.26 1.12
C ARG A 40 -1.19 -5.11 1.57
N VAL A 41 -1.35 -4.07 0.75
CA VAL A 41 -2.25 -2.95 1.04
C VAL A 41 -3.71 -3.41 1.04
N TYR A 42 -4.12 -4.20 0.05
CA TYR A 42 -5.49 -4.75 -0.02
C TYR A 42 -5.83 -5.61 1.19
N ARG A 43 -4.92 -6.51 1.61
CA ARG A 43 -5.13 -7.32 2.82
C ARG A 43 -5.23 -6.47 4.09
N PHE A 44 -4.51 -5.35 4.14
CA PHE A 44 -4.57 -4.43 5.26
C PHE A 44 -5.92 -3.69 5.32
N LEU A 45 -6.41 -3.26 4.16
CA LEU A 45 -7.74 -2.66 3.98
C LEU A 45 -8.87 -3.65 4.29
N ASP A 46 -8.75 -4.90 3.84
CA ASP A 46 -9.72 -5.98 4.07
C ASP A 46 -9.87 -6.31 5.56
N ALA A 47 -8.79 -6.18 6.33
CA ALA A 47 -8.80 -6.28 7.77
C ALA A 47 -9.46 -5.07 8.49
N GLY A 48 -10.03 -4.12 7.74
CA GLY A 48 -10.74 -2.96 8.28
C GLY A 48 -9.85 -1.78 8.68
N ASN A 49 -8.55 -1.84 8.39
CA ASN A 49 -7.61 -0.78 8.75
C ASN A 49 -7.58 0.34 7.71
N SER A 50 -7.18 1.53 8.13
CA SER A 50 -7.09 2.69 7.24
C SER A 50 -5.73 2.83 6.54
N ILE A 51 -5.71 3.43 5.36
CA ILE A 51 -4.47 3.72 4.62
C ILE A 51 -3.52 4.63 5.40
N SER A 52 -4.06 5.55 6.20
CA SER A 52 -3.26 6.39 7.10
C SER A 52 -2.48 5.53 8.11
N GLU A 53 -3.13 4.52 8.69
CA GLU A 53 -2.47 3.57 9.61
C GLU A 53 -1.42 2.72 8.89
N TYR A 54 -1.69 2.33 7.62
CA TYR A 54 -0.69 1.65 6.81
C TYR A 54 0.56 2.52 6.62
N TYR A 55 0.36 3.79 6.27
CA TYR A 55 1.44 4.75 6.07
C TYR A 55 2.21 5.02 7.37
N GLU A 56 1.52 5.22 8.49
CA GLU A 56 2.12 5.45 9.80
C GLU A 56 2.88 4.22 10.29
N ASN A 57 2.34 3.00 10.15
CA ASN A 57 3.07 1.76 10.46
C ASN A 57 4.31 1.61 9.58
N TYR A 58 4.24 2.00 8.32
CA TYR A 58 5.37 1.95 7.40
C TYR A 58 6.45 2.98 7.78
N ARG A 59 6.06 4.20 8.20
CA ARG A 59 6.98 5.21 8.74
C ARG A 59 7.57 4.80 10.09
N ALA A 60 6.77 4.22 10.99
CA ALA A 60 7.19 3.82 12.32
C ALA A 60 8.15 2.62 12.29
N ASN A 61 7.93 1.65 11.39
CA ASN A 61 8.89 0.55 11.18
C ASN A 61 10.26 1.06 10.69
N LYS A 62 10.31 2.19 9.98
CA LYS A 62 11.57 2.87 9.64
C LYS A 62 12.22 3.52 10.86
N SER A 63 11.42 4.14 11.75
CA SER A 63 11.90 4.71 13.01
C SER A 63 12.52 3.64 13.93
N LYS A 64 11.93 2.44 14.00
CA LYS A 64 12.47 1.29 14.75
C LYS A 64 13.65 0.55 14.11
N SER A 65 13.94 0.79 12.82
CA SER A 65 15.16 0.26 12.16
C SER A 65 16.36 1.22 12.28
N GLY A 66 16.22 2.32 13.00
CA GLY A 66 17.36 3.06 13.54
C GLY A 66 17.87 2.35 14.79
N ARG A 67 19.01 1.69 14.67
CA ARG A 67 19.95 1.54 15.80
C ARG A 67 20.28 2.91 16.38
#